data_AF-A0A652NV00-F1
#
_entry.id   AF-A0A652NV00-F1
#
_cell.length_a   1.000
_cell.length_b   1.000
_cell.length_c   1.000
_cell.angle_alpha   90.00
_cell.angle_beta   90.00
_cell.angle_gamma   90.00
#
_symmetry.space_group_name_H-M   'P 1'
#
loop_
_entity.id
_entity.type
_entity.pdbx_description
1 polymer ?
#
loop_
_entity_poly.entity_id
_entity_poly.type
_entity_poly.pdbx_seq_one_letter_code
_entity_poly.pdbx_strand_id
1 'polypeptide(L)'
;MTDTPGMGDSGGAWSFATAREPAGFPAVEVEGVPGVEHAGGGSRTLCGIRGRYLKLFLHHFRPRGLASCRKCRVLAEAAPSRPCGQERLHDLLLQDAEDGPLRTDLLATLRRGARIAVWITGPAKDLARHFARLDRMTEEAGPAAEALAAAGTSVTLARVEDTDRQYLVVLPADARARIARGAADAPPATSPGTAAPR
;
A
#
# COMPACT_ATOMS: atom_id res chain seq x y z
N MET A 1 -5.58 27.25 -42.89
CA MET A 1 -4.88 27.44 -41.61
C MET A 1 -5.93 27.29 -40.52
N THR A 2 -6.06 26.09 -39.98
CA THR A 2 -6.94 25.79 -38.84
C THR A 2 -6.04 25.23 -37.76
N ASP A 3 -5.72 26.09 -36.80
CA ASP A 3 -5.06 25.72 -35.56
C ASP A 3 -5.94 24.70 -34.84
N THR A 4 -5.42 23.48 -34.74
CA THR A 4 -5.97 22.47 -33.85
C THR A 4 -5.34 22.72 -32.48
N PRO A 5 -6.09 23.15 -31.46
CA PRO A 5 -5.52 23.28 -30.13
C PRO A 5 -5.18 21.87 -29.64
N GLY A 6 -3.89 21.62 -29.40
CA GLY A 6 -3.42 20.41 -28.78
C GLY A 6 -4.18 20.20 -27.46
N MET A 7 -4.94 19.10 -27.39
CA MET A 7 -5.33 18.50 -26.13
C MET A 7 -4.05 18.15 -25.39
N GLY A 8 -3.56 19.10 -24.59
CA GLY A 8 -2.49 18.88 -23.64
C GLY A 8 -2.92 17.76 -22.71
N ASP A 9 -2.18 16.66 -22.80
CA ASP A 9 -2.23 15.52 -21.91
C ASP A 9 -2.01 16.02 -20.48
N SER A 10 -3.11 16.35 -19.80
CA SER A 10 -3.12 16.88 -18.44
C SER A 10 -3.32 15.72 -17.45
N GLY A 11 -2.68 14.58 -17.74
CA GLY A 11 -2.40 13.59 -16.70
C GLY A 11 -1.31 14.16 -15.81
N GLY A 12 -1.71 14.85 -14.74
CA GLY A 12 -0.77 15.46 -13.80
C GLY A 12 0.34 14.47 -13.43
N ALA A 13 1.59 14.93 -13.51
CA ALA A 13 2.74 14.10 -13.17
C ALA A 13 2.56 13.50 -11.78
N TRP A 14 2.80 12.20 -11.66
CA TRP A 14 2.61 11.47 -10.41
C TRP A 14 3.40 12.10 -9.25
N SER A 15 2.75 12.22 -8.10
CA SER A 15 3.37 12.57 -6.81
C SER A 15 2.61 11.95 -5.63
N PHE A 16 3.20 11.93 -4.44
CA PHE A 16 2.49 11.54 -3.22
C PHE A 16 1.25 12.40 -2.97
N ALA A 17 1.35 13.72 -3.14
CA ALA A 17 0.24 14.64 -2.93
C ALA A 17 -0.97 14.30 -3.82
N THR A 18 -0.72 14.01 -5.10
CA THR A 18 -1.77 13.63 -6.06
C THR A 18 -2.29 12.22 -5.86
N ALA A 19 -1.52 11.36 -5.18
CA ALA A 19 -1.85 9.95 -4.96
C ALA A 19 -2.49 9.67 -3.60
N ARG A 20 -2.65 10.68 -2.74
CA ARG A 20 -3.20 10.51 -1.39
C ARG A 20 -4.57 9.85 -1.42
N GLU A 21 -4.77 8.94 -0.48
CA GLU A 21 -6.00 8.14 -0.39
C GLU A 21 -7.05 8.91 0.42
N PRO A 22 -8.35 8.73 0.14
CA PRO A 22 -9.40 9.18 1.04
C PRO A 22 -9.21 8.63 2.45
N ALA A 23 -9.60 9.40 3.47
CA ALA A 23 -9.59 8.90 4.84
C ALA A 23 -10.47 7.64 4.96
N GLY A 24 -9.89 6.56 5.47
CA GLY A 24 -10.59 5.30 5.72
C GLY A 24 -11.02 5.20 7.18
N PHE A 25 -12.28 4.81 7.41
CA PHE A 25 -12.80 4.52 8.74
C PHE A 25 -13.41 3.11 8.74
N PRO A 26 -13.21 2.29 9.78
CA PRO A 26 -13.97 1.05 9.91
C PRO A 26 -15.47 1.33 10.01
N ALA A 27 -16.28 0.45 9.43
CA ALA A 27 -17.73 0.46 9.65
C ALA A 27 -18.02 -0.15 11.03
N VAL A 28 -18.85 0.53 11.81
CA VAL A 28 -19.33 0.05 13.10
C VAL A 28 -20.82 0.32 13.27
N GLU A 29 -21.52 -0.54 13.99
CA GLU A 29 -22.91 -0.32 14.41
C GLU A 29 -22.99 -0.23 15.93
N VAL A 30 -24.03 0.42 16.44
CA VAL A 30 -24.32 0.42 17.88
C VAL A 30 -25.02 -0.89 18.23
N GLU A 31 -24.54 -1.57 19.26
CA GLU A 31 -25.20 -2.76 19.80
C GLU A 31 -26.65 -2.44 20.20
N GLY A 32 -27.60 -3.26 19.75
CA GLY A 32 -29.03 -3.06 19.99
C GLY A 32 -29.71 -2.04 19.06
N VAL A 33 -28.98 -1.37 18.17
CA VAL A 33 -29.54 -0.46 17.15
C VAL A 33 -28.96 -0.80 15.77
N PRO A 34 -29.35 -1.95 15.18
CA PRO A 34 -28.84 -2.37 13.88
C PRO A 34 -29.39 -1.49 12.74
N GLY A 35 -28.66 -1.42 11.63
CA GLY A 35 -29.12 -0.77 10.39
C GLY A 35 -28.63 0.67 10.20
N VAL A 36 -27.81 1.19 11.12
CA VAL A 36 -27.10 2.46 10.92
C VAL A 36 -25.60 2.28 11.15
N GLU A 37 -24.84 2.34 10.07
CA GLU A 37 -23.39 2.33 10.11
C GLU A 37 -22.84 3.69 10.56
N HIS A 38 -21.82 3.64 11.39
CA HIS A 38 -21.02 4.76 11.82
C HIS A 38 -19.58 4.59 11.35
N ALA A 39 -18.91 5.72 11.13
CA ALA A 39 -17.47 5.75 10.93
C ALA A 39 -16.78 5.57 12.30
N GLY A 40 -16.16 4.42 12.52
CA GLY A 40 -15.36 4.17 13.72
C GLY A 40 -14.06 4.97 13.71
N GLY A 41 -13.68 5.51 14.86
CA GLY A 41 -12.36 6.07 15.14
C GLY A 41 -11.70 5.32 16.30
N GLY A 42 -10.51 5.75 16.72
CA GLY A 42 -9.70 4.98 17.68
C GLY A 42 -10.39 4.56 18.98
N SER A 43 -11.24 5.43 19.57
CA SER A 43 -12.00 5.11 20.81
C SER A 43 -13.50 5.38 20.73
N ARG A 44 -13.95 6.00 19.64
CA ARG A 44 -15.32 6.47 19.43
C ARG A 44 -15.61 6.61 17.96
N THR A 45 -16.88 6.60 17.57
CA THR A 45 -17.29 6.99 16.22
C THR A 45 -17.04 8.48 15.99
N LEU A 46 -16.93 8.90 14.72
CA LEU A 46 -16.80 10.33 14.37
C LEU A 46 -17.97 11.17 14.91
N CYS A 47 -19.16 10.59 15.03
CA CYS A 47 -20.31 11.30 15.59
C CYS A 47 -20.32 11.38 17.12
N GLY A 48 -19.42 10.67 17.81
CA GLY A 48 -19.17 10.77 19.25
C GLY A 48 -19.57 9.56 20.10
N ILE A 49 -19.98 8.44 19.50
CA ILE A 49 -20.44 7.25 20.24
C ILE A 49 -19.24 6.46 20.73
N ARG A 50 -19.23 6.09 22.02
CA ARG A 50 -18.10 5.39 22.66
C ARG A 50 -17.97 3.94 22.17
N GLY A 51 -16.72 3.48 22.02
CA GLY A 51 -16.38 2.16 21.45
C GLY A 51 -16.96 0.94 22.15
N ARG A 52 -17.20 1.00 23.48
CA ARG A 52 -17.68 -0.15 24.27
C ARG A 52 -19.10 -0.66 23.94
N TYR A 53 -19.80 0.02 23.03
CA TYR A 53 -21.14 -0.34 22.57
C TYR A 53 -21.17 -0.57 21.06
N LEU A 54 -20.01 -0.79 20.43
CA LEU A 54 -19.88 -0.83 18.98
C LEU A 54 -19.53 -2.23 18.50
N LYS A 55 -20.32 -2.72 17.54
CA LYS A 55 -20.01 -3.90 16.75
C LYS A 55 -19.17 -3.49 15.55
N LEU A 56 -17.96 -4.04 15.42
CA LEU A 56 -17.05 -3.80 14.31
C LEU A 56 -17.37 -4.71 13.11
N PHE A 57 -17.32 -4.14 11.91
CA PHE A 57 -17.37 -4.89 10.66
C PHE A 57 -16.02 -4.92 9.96
N LEU A 58 -15.79 -5.97 9.16
CA LEU A 58 -14.54 -6.17 8.39
C LEU A 58 -14.47 -5.34 7.10
N HIS A 59 -15.37 -4.37 6.92
CA HIS A 59 -15.35 -3.43 5.79
C HIS A 59 -15.23 -1.98 6.27
N HIS A 60 -14.82 -1.11 5.34
CA HIS A 60 -14.75 0.32 5.58
C HIS A 60 -16.14 0.94 5.56
N PHE A 61 -16.36 1.91 6.45
CA PHE A 61 -17.52 2.79 6.41
C PHE A 61 -17.60 3.47 5.05
N ARG A 62 -18.76 3.37 4.40
CA ARG A 62 -19.01 4.00 3.10
C ARG A 62 -19.81 5.27 3.34
N PRO A 63 -19.25 6.49 3.21
CA PRO A 63 -19.99 7.72 3.51
C PRO A 63 -21.29 7.85 2.70
N ARG A 64 -21.25 7.42 1.43
CA ARG A 64 -22.39 7.46 0.50
C ARG A 64 -23.33 6.25 0.59
N GLY A 65 -23.15 5.37 1.58
CA GLY A 65 -24.06 4.26 1.85
C GLY A 65 -25.43 4.74 2.32
N LEU A 66 -26.48 3.97 2.00
CA LEU A 66 -27.84 4.26 2.44
C LEU A 66 -28.00 4.13 3.96
N ALA A 67 -27.33 3.16 4.56
CA ALA A 67 -27.31 2.90 6.00
C ALA A 67 -26.35 3.82 6.78
N SER A 68 -25.71 4.78 6.14
CA SER A 68 -24.66 5.58 6.78
C SER A 68 -25.23 6.70 7.63
N CYS A 69 -24.78 6.79 8.88
CA CYS A 69 -25.09 7.90 9.78
C CYS A 69 -24.76 9.25 9.11
N ARG A 70 -25.75 10.15 9.03
CA ARG A 70 -25.61 11.46 8.34
C ARG A 70 -24.44 12.29 8.89
N LYS A 71 -24.24 12.31 10.22
CA LYS A 71 -23.12 13.05 10.84
C LYS A 71 -21.77 12.41 10.51
N CYS A 72 -21.67 11.09 10.54
CA CYS A 72 -20.46 10.38 10.13
C CYS A 72 -20.14 10.58 8.64
N ARG A 73 -21.15 10.64 7.76
CA ARG A 73 -20.96 10.94 6.33
C ARG A 73 -20.23 12.27 6.13
N VAL A 74 -20.77 13.36 6.68
CA VAL A 74 -20.20 14.71 6.52
C VAL A 74 -18.78 14.76 7.07
N LEU A 75 -18.55 14.19 8.26
CA LEU A 75 -17.23 14.20 8.89
C LEU A 75 -16.21 13.33 8.16
N ALA A 76 -16.63 12.18 7.61
CA ALA A 76 -15.76 11.31 6.84
C ALA A 76 -15.40 11.89 5.48
N GLU A 77 -16.33 12.59 4.81
CA GLU A 77 -16.07 13.27 3.53
C GLU A 77 -15.17 14.50 3.69
N ALA A 78 -15.29 15.21 4.83
CA ALA A 78 -14.43 16.34 5.17
C ALA A 78 -13.09 15.93 5.81
N ALA A 79 -12.89 14.64 6.09
CA ALA A 79 -11.67 14.18 6.73
C ALA A 79 -10.46 14.37 5.81
N PRO A 80 -9.31 14.83 6.34
CA PRO A 80 -8.10 14.96 5.55
C PRO A 80 -7.71 13.64 4.88
N SER A 81 -7.29 13.71 3.62
CA SER A 81 -6.71 12.56 2.91
C SER A 81 -5.54 11.97 3.69
N ARG A 82 -5.34 10.67 3.60
CA ARG A 82 -4.20 9.98 4.22
C ARG A 82 -3.08 9.74 3.22
N PRO A 83 -1.82 9.62 3.70
CA PRO A 83 -0.71 9.19 2.86
C PRO A 83 -1.03 7.90 2.11
N CYS A 84 -0.66 7.81 0.83
CA CYS A 84 -0.82 6.59 0.05
C CYS A 84 0.15 5.48 0.49
N GLY A 85 -0.02 4.26 0.00
CA GLY A 85 0.91 3.17 0.28
C GLY A 85 2.38 3.53 0.04
N GLN A 86 2.68 4.17 -1.09
CA GLN A 86 4.05 4.55 -1.44
C GLN A 86 4.63 5.59 -0.47
N GLU A 87 3.85 6.59 -0.08
CA GLU A 87 4.26 7.62 0.90
C GLU A 87 4.49 6.96 2.27
N ARG A 88 3.59 6.07 2.72
CA ARG A 88 3.74 5.34 3.99
C ARG A 88 5.00 4.47 4.01
N LEU A 89 5.28 3.71 2.95
CA LEU A 89 6.48 2.87 2.89
C LEU A 89 7.75 3.72 2.79
N HIS A 90 7.70 4.81 2.02
CA HIS A 90 8.80 5.76 1.92
C HIS A 90 9.18 6.34 3.29
N ASP A 91 8.19 6.80 4.06
CA ASP A 91 8.44 7.40 5.37
C ASP A 91 8.92 6.38 6.40
N LEU A 92 8.42 5.14 6.33
CA LEU A 92 8.91 4.04 7.16
C LEU A 92 10.38 3.72 6.85
N LEU A 93 10.76 3.64 5.57
CA LEU A 93 12.15 3.43 5.17
C LEU A 93 13.08 4.59 5.55
N LEU A 94 12.56 5.82 5.64
CA LEU A 94 13.34 6.92 6.18
C LEU A 94 13.72 6.70 7.64
N GLN A 95 12.83 6.10 8.42
CA GLN A 95 13.00 5.88 9.85
C GLN A 95 13.80 4.61 10.16
N ASP A 96 13.51 3.52 9.44
CA ASP A 96 13.86 2.16 9.88
C ASP A 96 14.95 1.48 9.04
N ALA A 97 15.27 1.98 7.85
CA ALA A 97 16.33 1.40 7.02
C ALA A 97 17.68 2.09 7.23
N GLU A 98 18.77 1.33 7.09
CA GLU A 98 20.13 1.87 7.09
C GLU A 98 20.34 2.80 5.88
N ASP A 99 21.09 3.88 6.09
CA ASP A 99 21.50 4.78 5.01
C ASP A 99 22.39 4.03 4.02
N GLY A 100 22.02 4.05 2.74
CA GLY A 100 22.79 3.38 1.70
C GLY A 100 22.19 3.54 0.30
N PRO A 101 22.93 3.15 -0.76
CA PRO A 101 22.50 3.34 -2.15
C PRO A 101 21.16 2.67 -2.46
N LEU A 102 20.93 1.45 -1.97
CA LEU A 102 19.66 0.74 -2.20
C LEU A 102 18.45 1.44 -1.58
N ARG A 103 18.62 2.00 -0.37
CA ARG A 103 17.57 2.80 0.27
C ARG A 103 17.29 4.05 -0.57
N THR A 104 18.33 4.79 -0.96
CA THR A 104 18.19 5.99 -1.80
C THR A 104 17.46 5.69 -3.11
N ASP A 105 17.86 4.62 -3.80
CA ASP A 105 17.24 4.18 -5.04
C ASP A 105 15.77 3.82 -4.84
N LEU A 106 15.45 3.03 -3.81
CA LEU A 106 14.07 2.64 -3.50
C LEU A 106 13.19 3.85 -3.14
N LEU A 107 13.69 4.78 -2.33
CA LEU A 107 12.97 6.01 -1.98
C LEU A 107 12.67 6.85 -3.23
N ALA A 108 13.63 6.98 -4.14
CA ALA A 108 13.43 7.67 -5.43
C ALA A 108 12.38 6.94 -6.28
N THR A 109 12.44 5.62 -6.33
CA THR A 109 11.49 4.75 -7.05
C THR A 109 10.06 4.89 -6.51
N LEU A 110 9.87 4.95 -5.19
CA LEU A 110 8.57 5.21 -4.57
C LEU A 110 8.02 6.61 -4.91
N ARG A 111 8.88 7.63 -4.95
CA ARG A 111 8.50 8.99 -5.36
C ARG A 111 8.04 9.08 -6.81
N ARG A 112 8.57 8.21 -7.69
CA ARG A 112 8.13 8.07 -9.09
C ARG A 112 6.84 7.26 -9.25
N GLY A 113 6.32 6.67 -8.17
CA GLY A 113 5.05 5.95 -8.19
C GLY A 113 5.15 4.47 -8.47
N ALA A 114 6.29 3.85 -8.16
CA ALA A 114 6.43 2.41 -8.25
C ALA A 114 5.31 1.67 -7.51
N ARG A 115 4.93 0.53 -8.07
CA ARG A 115 3.80 -0.25 -7.59
C ARG A 115 4.24 -1.06 -6.37
N ILE A 116 3.49 -0.97 -5.28
CA ILE A 116 3.61 -1.91 -4.18
C ILE A 116 2.76 -3.15 -4.53
N ALA A 117 3.41 -4.22 -4.94
CA ALA A 117 2.74 -5.45 -5.36
C ALA A 117 2.29 -6.31 -4.17
N VAL A 118 3.04 -6.25 -3.07
CA VAL A 118 2.72 -6.92 -1.81
C VAL A 118 3.06 -5.97 -0.68
N TRP A 119 2.17 -5.87 0.31
CA TRP A 119 2.49 -5.32 1.62
C TRP A 119 1.67 -6.07 2.67
N ILE A 120 2.34 -6.95 3.41
CA ILE A 120 1.67 -7.88 4.34
C ILE A 120 2.52 -8.08 5.59
N THR A 121 1.83 -8.19 6.72
CA THR A 121 2.41 -8.61 8.00
C THR A 121 1.91 -10.00 8.33
N GLY A 122 2.79 -10.89 8.75
CA GLY A 122 2.41 -12.26 9.07
C GLY A 122 3.59 -13.13 9.46
N PRO A 123 3.36 -14.44 9.63
CA PRO A 123 4.40 -15.39 10.03
C PRO A 123 5.57 -15.40 9.06
N ALA A 124 6.79 -15.21 9.57
CA ALA A 124 7.98 -15.04 8.74
C ALA A 124 8.22 -16.23 7.79
N LYS A 125 7.94 -17.47 8.25
CA LYS A 125 8.07 -18.69 7.44
C LYS A 125 7.13 -18.70 6.23
N ASP A 126 5.87 -18.32 6.43
CA ASP A 126 4.88 -18.29 5.35
C ASP A 126 5.21 -17.19 4.35
N LEU A 127 5.62 -16.03 4.87
CA LEU A 127 6.03 -14.89 4.08
C LEU A 127 7.28 -15.17 3.24
N ALA A 128 8.28 -15.85 3.82
CA ALA A 128 9.46 -16.33 3.10
C ALA A 128 9.10 -17.27 1.95
N ARG A 129 8.22 -18.24 2.21
CA ARG A 129 7.87 -19.28 1.25
C ARG A 129 7.06 -18.77 0.06
N HIS A 130 6.13 -17.84 0.30
CA HIS A 130 5.12 -17.49 -0.69
C HIS A 130 5.31 -16.11 -1.32
N PHE A 131 5.96 -15.18 -0.62
CA PHE A 131 5.94 -13.76 -1.00
C PHE A 131 7.33 -13.15 -1.22
N ALA A 132 8.37 -13.65 -0.53
CA ALA A 132 9.69 -13.02 -0.53
C ALA A 132 10.43 -13.10 -1.88
N ARG A 133 10.28 -14.20 -2.65
CA ARG A 133 10.98 -14.41 -3.94
C ARG A 133 12.48 -14.10 -3.89
N LEU A 134 13.15 -14.54 -2.81
CA LEU A 134 14.57 -14.27 -2.56
C LEU A 134 15.49 -14.81 -3.68
N ASP A 135 15.07 -15.87 -4.36
CA ASP A 135 15.73 -16.46 -5.53
C ASP A 135 15.89 -15.48 -6.71
N ARG A 136 15.10 -14.40 -6.72
CA ARG A 136 15.13 -13.37 -7.77
C ARG A 136 15.93 -12.13 -7.41
N MET A 137 16.45 -12.06 -6.18
CA MET A 137 17.23 -10.92 -5.71
C MET A 137 18.71 -11.14 -6.07
N THR A 138 19.33 -10.13 -6.68
CA THR A 138 20.75 -10.14 -7.08
C THR A 138 21.63 -9.35 -6.12
N GLU A 139 21.05 -8.41 -5.38
CA GLU A 139 21.75 -7.56 -4.41
C GLU A 139 21.11 -7.68 -3.03
N GLU A 140 21.92 -7.79 -1.99
CA GLU A 140 21.51 -7.89 -0.58
C GLU A 140 20.51 -9.03 -0.27
N ALA A 141 20.46 -10.07 -1.11
CA ALA A 141 19.59 -11.22 -0.92
C ALA A 141 19.88 -11.98 0.39
N GLY A 142 21.17 -12.16 0.72
CA GLY A 142 21.63 -12.82 1.95
C GLY A 142 21.17 -12.08 3.21
N PRO A 143 21.53 -10.81 3.40
CA PRO A 143 21.08 -10.01 4.54
C PRO A 143 19.56 -9.90 4.68
N ALA A 144 18.83 -9.84 3.56
CA ALA A 144 17.36 -9.89 3.59
C ALA A 144 16.83 -11.26 4.06
N ALA A 145 17.43 -12.36 3.60
CA ALA A 145 17.08 -13.71 4.03
C ALA A 145 17.38 -13.93 5.52
N GLU A 146 18.52 -13.42 6.01
CA GLU A 146 18.91 -13.48 7.42
C GLU A 146 17.94 -12.71 8.30
N ALA A 147 17.58 -11.47 7.93
CA ALA A 147 16.58 -10.70 8.66
C ALA A 147 15.21 -11.39 8.69
N LEU A 148 14.83 -12.05 7.59
CA LEU A 148 13.58 -12.78 7.52
C LEU A 148 13.59 -14.03 8.42
N ALA A 149 14.71 -14.76 8.44
CA ALA A 149 14.89 -15.90 9.33
C ALA A 149 14.94 -15.47 10.82
N ALA A 150 15.51 -14.31 11.11
CA ALA A 150 15.64 -13.76 12.46
C ALA A 150 14.36 -13.14 13.02
N ALA A 151 13.40 -12.73 12.17
CA ALA A 151 12.18 -12.02 12.58
C ALA A 151 11.21 -12.83 13.47
N GLY A 152 11.53 -14.08 13.79
CA GLY A 152 10.82 -14.88 14.78
C GLY A 152 9.37 -15.20 14.35
N THR A 153 8.40 -14.63 15.06
CA THR A 153 6.97 -14.95 14.92
C THR A 153 6.25 -14.13 13.85
N SER A 154 6.65 -12.89 13.60
CA SER A 154 5.97 -12.01 12.63
C SER A 154 6.92 -11.02 12.01
N VAL A 155 6.72 -10.77 10.72
CA VAL A 155 7.50 -9.81 9.93
C VAL A 155 6.57 -9.11 8.95
N THR A 156 6.89 -7.85 8.63
CA THR A 156 6.24 -7.17 7.52
C THR A 156 7.11 -7.30 6.27
N LEU A 157 6.52 -7.73 5.16
CA LEU A 157 7.15 -7.73 3.86
C LEU A 157 6.48 -6.71 2.95
N ALA A 158 7.28 -5.96 2.20
CA ALA A 158 6.82 -5.22 1.04
C ALA A 158 7.60 -5.63 -0.20
N ARG A 159 6.89 -5.80 -1.32
CA ARG A 159 7.52 -5.95 -2.64
C ARG A 159 7.13 -4.76 -3.50
N VAL A 160 8.13 -4.07 -4.01
CA VAL A 160 7.97 -2.88 -4.86
C VAL A 160 8.47 -3.23 -6.26
N GLU A 161 7.66 -2.95 -7.26
CA GLU A 161 7.92 -3.24 -8.67
C GLU A 161 7.99 -1.91 -9.44
N ASP A 162 9.09 -1.72 -10.15
CA ASP A 162 9.31 -0.69 -11.17
C ASP A 162 9.54 -1.39 -12.53
N THR A 163 9.68 -0.63 -13.60
CA THR A 163 9.70 -1.13 -14.99
C THR A 163 10.75 -2.21 -15.23
N ASP A 164 11.96 -2.03 -14.69
CA ASP A 164 13.11 -2.93 -14.89
C ASP A 164 13.59 -3.61 -13.60
N ARG A 165 13.01 -3.24 -12.45
CA ARG A 165 13.51 -3.61 -11.12
C ARG A 165 12.39 -4.05 -10.20
N GLN A 166 12.73 -4.97 -9.30
CA GLN A 166 11.92 -5.26 -8.13
C GLN A 166 12.77 -5.12 -6.87
N TYR A 167 12.12 -4.70 -5.79
CA TYR A 167 12.71 -4.57 -4.47
C TYR A 167 11.93 -5.42 -3.48
N LEU A 168 12.66 -6.12 -2.61
CA LEU A 168 12.11 -6.77 -1.43
C LEU A 168 12.51 -5.95 -0.20
N VAL A 169 11.53 -5.56 0.60
CA VAL A 169 11.74 -4.92 1.90
C VAL A 169 11.28 -5.87 2.99
N VAL A 170 12.20 -6.21 3.89
CA VAL A 170 11.93 -6.97 5.10
C VAL A 170 11.93 -6.01 6.28
N LEU A 171 10.82 -5.97 7.00
CA LEU A 171 10.55 -5.07 8.12
C LEU A 171 10.27 -5.92 9.38
N PRO A 172 11.30 -6.32 10.14
CA PRO A 172 11.12 -6.94 11.44
C PRO A 172 10.53 -5.94 12.45
N ALA A 173 9.78 -6.43 13.45
CA ALA A 173 9.14 -5.55 14.44
C ALA A 173 10.16 -4.78 15.32
N ASP A 174 11.28 -5.43 15.65
CA ASP A 174 12.25 -4.94 16.63
C ASP A 174 13.66 -4.73 16.03
N ALA A 175 13.78 -4.69 14.70
CA ALA A 175 15.05 -4.52 14.02
C ALA A 175 14.94 -3.63 12.78
N ARG A 176 16.10 -3.18 12.29
CA ARG A 176 16.20 -2.35 11.10
C ARG A 176 15.67 -3.06 9.86
N ALA A 177 15.07 -2.29 8.96
CA ALA A 177 14.62 -2.74 7.67
C ALA A 177 15.79 -3.24 6.81
N ARG A 178 15.62 -4.36 6.12
CA ARG A 178 16.55 -4.85 5.09
C ARG A 178 15.93 -4.73 3.71
N ILE A 179 16.73 -4.30 2.74
CA ILE A 179 16.31 -4.06 1.36
C ILE A 179 17.16 -4.93 0.45
N ALA A 180 16.52 -5.72 -0.40
CA ALA A 180 17.16 -6.46 -1.49
C ALA A 180 16.61 -6.00 -2.84
N ARG A 181 17.41 -6.13 -3.90
CA ARG A 181 17.04 -5.73 -5.27
C ARG A 181 17.27 -6.88 -6.25
N GLY A 182 16.39 -6.99 -7.22
CA GLY A 182 16.52 -7.86 -8.39
C GLY A 182 15.91 -7.23 -9.65
N ALA A 183 16.02 -7.92 -10.78
CA ALA A 183 15.38 -7.51 -12.03
C ALA A 183 13.85 -7.71 -11.94
N ALA A 184 13.05 -6.84 -12.56
CA ALA A 184 11.62 -7.05 -12.70
C ALA A 184 11.32 -8.30 -13.57
N ASP A 185 10.14 -8.90 -13.39
CA ASP A 185 9.66 -9.92 -14.33
C ASP A 185 9.54 -9.27 -15.72
N ALA A 186 10.15 -9.89 -16.75
CA ALA A 186 9.92 -9.47 -18.12
C ALA A 186 8.41 -9.56 -18.40
N PRO A 187 7.79 -8.53 -19.02
CA PRO A 187 6.40 -8.65 -19.43
C PRO A 187 6.26 -9.89 -20.34
N PRO A 188 5.15 -10.64 -20.25
CA PRO A 188 4.95 -11.79 -21.12
C PRO A 188 5.12 -11.33 -22.57
N ALA A 189 6.01 -11.99 -23.29
CA ALA A 189 6.25 -11.70 -24.70
C ALA A 189 4.90 -11.73 -25.43
N THR A 190 4.50 -10.59 -25.99
CA THR A 190 3.30 -10.51 -26.80
C THR A 190 3.55 -11.41 -27.99
N SER A 191 2.91 -12.58 -28.01
CA SER A 191 3.01 -13.49 -29.15
C SER A 191 2.54 -12.71 -30.39
N PRO A 192 3.35 -12.61 -31.46
CA PRO A 192 2.90 -11.96 -32.67
C PRO A 192 1.70 -12.75 -33.18
N GLY A 193 0.53 -12.09 -33.19
CA GLY A 193 -0.73 -12.69 -33.63
C GLY A 193 -0.54 -13.28 -35.02
N THR A 194 -0.81 -14.58 -35.13
CA THR A 194 -0.89 -15.30 -36.39
C THR A 194 -1.85 -14.56 -37.32
N ALA A 195 -1.31 -13.95 -38.37
CA ALA A 195 -2.10 -13.39 -39.44
C ALA A 195 -2.90 -14.53 -40.10
N ALA A 196 -4.23 -14.43 -40.07
CA ALA A 196 -5.10 -15.33 -40.79
C ALA A 196 -4.92 -15.11 -42.31
N PRO A 197 -4.78 -16.18 -43.12
CA PRO A 197 -4.78 -16.05 -44.58
C PRO A 197 -6.17 -15.69 -45.07
N ARG A 198 -6.20 -14.86 -46.12
CA ARG A 198 -7.40 -14.35 -46.81
C ARG A 198 -8.15 -15.42 -47.58
#